data_AF-A0A6N8IMQ8-F1
#
_entry.id   AF-A0A6N8IMQ8-F1
#
_cell.length_a   1.000
_cell.length_b   1.000
_cell.length_c   1.000
_cell.angle_alpha   90.00
_cell.angle_beta   90.00
_cell.angle_gamma   90.00
#
_symmetry.space_group_name_H-M   'P 1'
#
loop_
_entity.id
_entity.type
_entity.pdbx_description
1 polymer ?
#
loop_
_entity_poly.entity_id
_entity_poly.type
_entity_poly.pdbx_seq_one_letter_code
_entity_poly.pdbx_strand_id
1 'polypeptide(L)'
;MEHSRLASIRMQADPLRQNRKLFETLRNDRKRALLYRELAVEGFPPLVFKSVLRTGGTAHWPSEDVYLLTAREHVEAALAAGSVAPYAALDSGGRFMLGQDDLDGRPDCPHARQRRAALDALDLDPATIEACVTAAIDRALVLPRKHHQFDLVTDVAEQAALRLVAVVFGLPAKSHVLLERALRATYTRLTFQIIGRHFVPDDGLPPSGSDAALDLKARLEEHVDRAIGVEDPQEWWDEGVIDHEGTCSARLAGALGEDAGDTRTVALGLMAGTVGNVTAAIANTVDHFFHATDASDARLIDQATHAARHGDVGTLEQMVDDALRRRPPAPFLARTAVKPLQLRHPGRGPDLLVPAGAHLLLAIGAQPPANLDALFGGAVDDPRLPHNCVGRHLALPLVHATLRQVLALPGLALDIDPATHLPRPLVKRWGAICESFPLRFQRDRLLNQQPLFVVLPIKAPVRENAQKLKVLTRAGAPVVERALQDAQNVHFAWFGLVENETHLAMYTVYDGDFDAYVEHFALKVPLFDEQFRYLEDAPPTPIRLHPKEFVDVIRKYNREPVGGYFYSAYPRVGVASILREGLDTP
;
A
#
# COMPACT_ATOMS: atom_id res chain seq x y z
N MET A 1 -34.43 10.98 -14.33
CA MET A 1 -33.77 11.81 -13.29
C MET A 1 -33.37 10.87 -12.17
N GLU A 2 -32.08 10.62 -11.98
CA GLU A 2 -31.63 9.89 -10.78
C GLU A 2 -32.00 10.70 -9.54
N HIS A 3 -32.58 10.05 -8.53
CA HIS A 3 -32.86 10.71 -7.25
C HIS A 3 -31.55 11.12 -6.58
N SER A 4 -31.40 12.40 -6.24
CA SER A 4 -30.24 12.93 -5.49
C SER A 4 -30.01 12.12 -4.21
N ARG A 5 -28.74 11.77 -3.95
CA ARG A 5 -28.35 11.04 -2.73
C ARG A 5 -28.57 11.89 -1.49
N LEU A 6 -28.20 13.16 -1.55
CA LEU A 6 -28.39 14.14 -0.49
C LEU A 6 -29.87 14.29 -0.12
N ALA A 7 -30.75 14.44 -1.11
CA ALA A 7 -32.20 14.48 -0.89
C ALA A 7 -32.70 13.19 -0.21
N SER A 8 -32.26 12.03 -0.69
CA SER A 8 -32.62 10.72 -0.12
C SER A 8 -32.15 10.53 1.32
N ILE A 9 -31.02 11.13 1.70
CA ILE A 9 -30.50 11.14 3.08
C ILE A 9 -31.33 12.09 3.95
N ARG A 10 -31.57 13.34 3.51
CA ARG A 10 -32.33 14.35 4.29
C ARG A 10 -33.80 14.00 4.49
N MET A 11 -34.43 13.34 3.53
CA MET A 11 -35.84 12.93 3.64
C MET A 11 -36.07 11.76 4.60
N GLN A 12 -35.01 11.13 5.12
CA GLN A 12 -35.15 10.00 6.03
C GLN A 12 -35.40 10.48 7.47
N ALA A 13 -36.63 10.30 7.94
CA ALA A 13 -37.04 10.72 9.29
C ALA A 13 -36.48 9.81 10.41
N ASP A 14 -36.25 8.52 10.12
CA ASP A 14 -35.67 7.60 11.11
C ASP A 14 -34.14 7.76 11.15
N PRO A 15 -33.56 8.13 12.30
CA PRO A 15 -32.12 8.40 12.40
C PRO A 15 -31.24 7.20 12.02
N LEU A 16 -31.65 5.97 12.33
CA LEU A 16 -30.86 4.78 12.00
C LEU A 16 -30.84 4.50 10.49
N ARG A 17 -31.99 4.64 9.82
CA ARG A 17 -32.06 4.57 8.35
C ARG A 17 -31.30 5.72 7.70
N GLN A 18 -31.32 6.92 8.28
CA GLN A 18 -30.56 8.06 7.77
C GLN A 18 -29.05 7.75 7.84
N ASN A 19 -28.58 7.30 9.01
CA ASN A 19 -27.21 6.87 9.25
C ASN A 19 -26.77 5.79 8.28
N ARG A 20 -27.60 4.77 8.06
CA ARG A 20 -27.29 3.69 7.12
C ARG A 20 -27.04 4.23 5.71
N LYS A 21 -27.94 5.08 5.19
CA LYS A 21 -27.78 5.69 3.87
C LYS A 21 -26.53 6.58 3.78
N LEU A 22 -26.31 7.39 4.81
CA LEU A 22 -25.13 8.26 4.89
C LEU A 22 -23.85 7.42 4.94
N PHE A 23 -23.79 6.40 5.78
CA PHE A 23 -22.64 5.53 5.92
C PHE A 23 -22.33 4.73 4.67
N GLU A 24 -23.33 4.13 4.03
CA GLU A 24 -23.19 3.45 2.73
C GLU A 24 -22.63 4.39 1.65
N THR A 25 -22.89 5.69 1.77
CA THR A 25 -22.38 6.73 0.87
C THR A 25 -20.95 7.12 1.25
N LEU A 26 -20.67 7.42 2.52
CA LEU A 26 -19.36 7.84 3.01
C LEU A 26 -18.31 6.74 2.94
N ARG A 27 -18.69 5.46 3.07
CA ARG A 27 -17.75 4.33 3.03
C ARG A 27 -17.25 3.98 1.62
N ASN A 28 -17.85 4.55 0.58
CA ASN A 28 -17.51 4.28 -0.81
C ASN A 28 -17.07 5.59 -1.50
N ASP A 29 -15.81 5.65 -1.95
CA ASP A 29 -15.21 6.87 -2.49
C ASP A 29 -16.00 7.51 -3.64
N ARG A 30 -16.56 6.70 -4.56
CA ARG A 30 -17.34 7.21 -5.69
C ARG A 30 -18.67 7.80 -5.23
N LYS A 31 -19.39 7.11 -4.34
CA LYS A 31 -20.65 7.62 -3.77
C LYS A 31 -20.41 8.86 -2.91
N ARG A 32 -19.31 8.88 -2.14
CA ARG A 32 -18.88 10.03 -1.34
C ARG A 32 -18.55 11.24 -2.22
N ALA A 33 -17.81 11.06 -3.31
CA ALA A 33 -17.53 12.13 -4.26
C ALA A 33 -18.81 12.70 -4.92
N LEU A 34 -19.79 11.84 -5.23
CA LEU A 34 -21.11 12.28 -5.70
C LEU A 34 -21.84 13.13 -4.65
N LEU A 35 -21.88 12.67 -3.39
CA LEU A 35 -22.48 13.43 -2.29
C LEU A 35 -21.80 14.80 -2.11
N TYR A 36 -20.47 14.86 -2.19
CA TYR A 36 -19.73 16.12 -2.09
C TYR A 36 -20.04 17.08 -3.24
N ARG A 37 -20.23 16.58 -4.47
CA ARG A 37 -20.71 17.40 -5.59
C ARG A 37 -22.11 17.94 -5.35
N GLU A 38 -23.03 17.11 -4.84
CA GLU A 38 -24.39 17.56 -4.51
C GLU A 38 -24.37 18.63 -3.41
N LEU A 39 -23.53 18.46 -2.38
CA LEU A 39 -23.33 19.48 -1.34
C LEU A 39 -22.69 20.75 -1.90
N ALA A 40 -21.74 20.65 -2.82
CA ALA A 40 -21.10 21.80 -3.45
C ALA A 40 -22.10 22.69 -4.21
N VAL A 41 -23.08 22.09 -4.89
CA VAL A 41 -24.17 22.82 -5.59
C VAL A 41 -25.01 23.65 -4.62
N GLU A 42 -25.16 23.19 -3.37
CA GLU A 42 -25.88 23.91 -2.32
C GLU A 42 -24.98 24.86 -1.50
N GLY A 43 -23.70 25.01 -1.86
CA GLY A 43 -22.75 25.83 -1.11
C GLY A 43 -22.24 25.15 0.17
N PHE A 44 -22.04 23.83 0.15
CA PHE A 44 -21.47 23.02 1.23
C PHE A 44 -22.16 23.17 2.60
N PRO A 45 -23.50 23.06 2.70
CA PRO A 45 -24.17 23.12 3.99
C PRO A 45 -23.74 21.94 4.87
N PRO A 46 -23.53 22.14 6.18
CA PRO A 46 -23.31 21.05 7.11
C PRO A 46 -24.45 20.04 7.08
N LEU A 47 -24.12 18.75 7.14
CA LEU A 47 -25.11 17.68 7.24
C LEU A 47 -25.18 17.17 8.68
N VAL A 48 -26.35 17.24 9.29
CA VAL A 48 -26.59 16.78 10.66
C VAL A 48 -27.18 15.37 10.66
N PHE A 49 -26.66 14.50 11.51
CA PHE A 49 -27.15 13.14 11.73
C PHE A 49 -26.94 12.72 13.20
N LYS A 50 -27.56 11.63 13.63
CA LYS A 50 -27.47 11.17 15.03
C LYS A 50 -26.35 10.15 15.22
N SER A 51 -25.51 10.30 16.23
CA SER A 51 -24.46 9.32 16.56
C SER A 51 -25.06 8.05 17.16
N VAL A 52 -24.60 6.86 16.73
CA VAL A 52 -24.93 5.59 17.42
C VAL A 52 -24.10 5.37 18.69
N LEU A 53 -23.14 6.25 18.98
CA LEU A 53 -22.39 6.25 20.24
C LEU A 53 -23.37 6.34 21.42
N ARG A 54 -23.18 5.46 22.41
CA ARG A 54 -23.98 5.47 23.64
C ARG A 54 -23.27 6.31 24.70
N THR A 55 -23.82 7.47 24.99
CA THR A 55 -23.40 8.32 26.11
C THR A 55 -24.53 8.41 27.14
N GLY A 56 -24.19 8.21 28.42
CA GLY A 56 -25.07 8.60 29.53
C GLY A 56 -26.40 7.85 29.71
N GLY A 57 -26.58 6.64 29.15
CA GLY A 57 -27.74 5.79 29.45
C GLY A 57 -29.10 6.38 29.05
N THR A 58 -29.14 7.28 28.07
CA THR A 58 -30.36 7.95 27.60
C THR A 58 -31.38 6.94 27.06
N ALA A 59 -32.67 7.16 27.37
CA ALA A 59 -33.76 6.30 26.90
C ALA A 59 -34.02 6.45 25.38
N HIS A 60 -33.59 7.56 24.78
CA HIS A 60 -33.71 7.84 23.35
C HIS A 60 -32.35 7.67 22.69
N TRP A 61 -32.20 6.61 21.90
CA TRP A 61 -30.97 6.29 21.16
C TRP A 61 -31.31 6.05 19.69
N PRO A 62 -30.57 6.62 18.72
CA PRO A 62 -29.43 7.54 18.87
C PRO A 62 -29.86 8.99 19.16
N SER A 63 -29.19 9.70 20.09
CA SER A 63 -29.60 11.06 20.54
C SER A 63 -28.68 12.21 20.16
N GLU A 64 -27.38 11.97 20.05
CA GLU A 64 -26.39 13.04 19.90
C GLU A 64 -26.28 13.52 18.45
N ASP A 65 -26.33 14.82 18.23
CA ASP A 65 -26.09 15.39 16.91
C ASP A 65 -24.61 15.39 16.56
N VAL A 66 -24.32 14.93 15.34
CA VAL A 66 -23.02 15.01 14.69
C VAL A 66 -23.16 15.91 13.46
N TYR A 67 -22.25 16.87 13.35
CA TYR A 67 -22.19 17.82 12.24
C TYR A 67 -21.09 17.39 11.27
N LEU A 68 -21.48 16.89 10.10
CA LEU A 68 -20.55 16.63 8.99
C LEU A 68 -20.24 17.95 8.28
N LEU A 69 -19.02 18.45 8.48
CA LEU A 69 -18.52 19.68 7.88
C LEU A 69 -17.80 19.37 6.57
N THR A 70 -18.24 19.99 5.47
CA THR A 70 -17.70 19.73 4.12
C THR A 70 -17.10 20.96 3.44
N ALA A 71 -17.48 22.17 3.88
CA ALA A 71 -16.84 23.40 3.43
C ALA A 71 -15.44 23.52 4.05
N ARG A 72 -14.45 23.93 3.25
CA ARG A 72 -13.06 24.07 3.69
C ARG A 72 -12.94 25.03 4.87
N GLU A 73 -13.60 26.19 4.80
CA GLU A 73 -13.59 27.20 5.87
C GLU A 73 -14.19 26.69 7.20
N HIS A 74 -15.20 25.80 7.14
CA HIS A 74 -15.77 25.18 8.35
C HIS A 74 -14.83 24.15 8.94
N VAL A 75 -14.19 23.36 8.09
CA VAL A 75 -13.16 22.39 8.50
C VAL A 75 -12.00 23.11 9.17
N GLU A 76 -11.47 24.17 8.56
CA GLU A 76 -10.37 24.98 9.12
C GLU A 76 -10.76 25.63 10.45
N ALA A 77 -11.97 26.21 10.55
CA ALA A 77 -12.48 26.75 11.80
C ALA A 77 -12.59 25.70 12.91
N ALA A 78 -13.08 24.49 12.57
CA ALA A 78 -13.19 23.39 13.52
C ALA A 78 -11.83 22.80 13.90
N LEU A 79 -10.84 22.78 13.01
CA LEU A 79 -9.47 22.35 13.33
C LEU A 79 -8.80 23.30 14.31
N ALA A 80 -9.06 24.61 14.18
CA ALA A 80 -8.47 25.64 15.02
C ALA A 80 -9.13 25.77 16.40
N ALA A 81 -10.45 25.60 16.49
CA ALA A 81 -11.22 25.87 17.72
C ALA A 81 -11.82 24.62 18.39
N GLY A 82 -11.82 23.47 17.70
CA GLY A 82 -12.40 22.23 18.19
C GLY A 82 -11.44 21.44 19.08
N SER A 83 -11.98 20.83 20.12
CA SER A 83 -11.24 19.90 20.99
C SER A 83 -10.99 18.55 20.31
N VAL A 84 -9.87 17.93 20.63
CA VAL A 84 -9.48 16.57 20.26
C VAL A 84 -9.92 15.50 21.26
N ALA A 85 -10.84 15.83 22.19
CA ALA A 85 -11.43 14.90 23.14
C ALA A 85 -11.89 13.54 22.54
N PRO A 86 -12.41 13.44 21.30
CA PRO A 86 -12.68 12.15 20.66
C PRO A 86 -11.54 11.13 20.70
N TYR A 87 -10.28 11.59 20.62
CA TYR A 87 -9.10 10.73 20.59
C TYR A 87 -8.64 10.31 21.99
N ALA A 88 -9.19 10.88 23.07
CA ALA A 88 -8.90 10.45 24.43
C ALA A 88 -9.44 9.03 24.73
N ALA A 89 -10.41 8.55 23.95
CA ALA A 89 -10.96 7.20 24.04
C ALA A 89 -10.08 6.11 23.39
N LEU A 90 -8.89 6.47 22.89
CA LEU A 90 -7.89 5.50 22.42
C LEU A 90 -7.20 4.81 23.60
N ASP A 91 -6.46 3.73 23.33
CA ASP A 91 -5.77 2.96 24.37
C ASP A 91 -4.72 3.76 25.16
N SER A 92 -4.28 4.91 24.63
CA SER A 92 -3.42 5.84 25.35
C SER A 92 -4.16 6.56 26.49
N GLY A 93 -5.50 6.58 26.49
CA GLY A 93 -6.31 7.28 27.49
C GLY A 93 -6.13 8.80 27.45
N GLY A 94 -5.87 9.37 26.28
CA GLY A 94 -5.54 10.79 26.12
C GLY A 94 -4.09 11.14 26.50
N ARG A 95 -3.22 10.15 26.72
CA ARG A 95 -1.79 10.40 27.00
C ARG A 95 -0.93 10.66 25.77
N PHE A 96 -1.42 10.35 24.57
CA PHE A 96 -0.73 10.69 23.31
C PHE A 96 -1.19 12.07 22.84
N MET A 97 -0.27 12.91 22.36
CA MET A 97 -0.53 14.28 21.92
C MET A 97 -1.73 14.45 20.98
N LEU A 98 -2.07 13.45 20.15
CA LEU A 98 -3.26 13.54 19.29
C LEU A 98 -4.58 13.64 20.07
N GLY A 99 -4.63 13.15 21.31
CA GLY A 99 -5.78 13.21 22.21
C GLY A 99 -5.65 14.20 23.36
N GLN A 100 -4.72 15.15 23.26
CA GLN A 100 -4.51 16.20 24.24
C GLN A 100 -4.85 17.56 23.63
N ASP A 101 -5.68 18.35 24.32
CA ASP A 101 -6.00 19.71 23.89
C ASP A 101 -4.87 20.68 24.23
N ASP A 102 -4.51 21.55 23.29
CA ASP A 102 -3.69 22.77 23.51
C ASP A 102 -4.42 24.00 22.97
N LEU A 103 -5.59 24.29 23.52
CA LEU A 103 -6.43 25.40 23.07
C LEU A 103 -5.97 26.77 23.59
N ASP A 104 -5.08 26.77 24.59
CA ASP A 104 -4.55 27.99 25.22
C ASP A 104 -3.12 28.32 24.74
N GLY A 105 -2.51 27.49 23.89
CA GLY A 105 -1.16 27.67 23.35
C GLY A 105 -0.08 27.70 24.43
N ARG A 106 -0.23 26.88 25.48
CA ARG A 106 0.71 26.88 26.61
C ARG A 106 1.92 26.03 26.25
N PRO A 107 3.14 26.60 26.21
CA PRO A 107 4.33 25.88 25.73
C PRO A 107 4.69 24.67 26.61
N ASP A 108 4.33 24.69 27.89
CA ASP A 108 4.64 23.64 28.86
C ASP A 108 3.49 22.62 29.05
N CYS A 109 2.42 22.71 28.27
CA CYS A 109 1.34 21.72 28.38
C CYS A 109 1.81 20.35 27.86
N PRO A 110 1.21 19.23 28.32
CA PRO A 110 1.61 17.89 27.88
C PRO A 110 1.63 17.73 26.35
N HIS A 111 0.67 18.35 25.65
CA HIS A 111 0.60 18.34 24.19
C HIS A 111 1.82 19.02 23.58
N ALA A 112 2.07 20.28 23.95
CA ALA A 112 3.16 21.07 23.39
C ALA A 112 4.52 20.42 23.64
N ARG A 113 4.72 19.83 24.83
CA ARG A 113 5.92 19.06 25.18
C ARG A 113 6.12 17.85 24.28
N GLN A 114 5.12 16.97 24.18
CA GLN A 114 5.20 15.78 23.33
C GLN A 114 5.34 16.14 21.85
N ARG A 115 4.66 17.19 21.41
CA ARG A 115 4.74 17.69 20.05
C ARG A 115 6.14 18.19 19.71
N ARG A 116 6.75 18.99 20.59
CA ARG A 116 8.12 19.49 20.40
C ARG A 116 9.09 18.31 20.31
N ALA A 117 9.03 17.38 21.26
CA ALA A 117 9.86 16.18 21.24
C ALA A 117 9.68 15.36 19.95
N ALA A 118 8.44 15.21 19.46
CA ALA A 118 8.16 14.52 18.20
C ALA A 118 8.74 15.25 16.98
N LEU A 119 8.62 16.58 16.91
CA LEU A 119 9.24 17.36 15.83
C LEU A 119 10.75 17.20 15.85
N ASP A 120 11.37 17.39 17.02
CA ASP A 120 12.82 17.31 17.18
C ASP A 120 13.33 15.89 16.89
N ALA A 121 12.58 14.84 17.23
CA ALA A 121 12.98 13.45 16.96
C ALA A 121 12.79 13.01 15.50
N LEU A 122 11.88 13.65 14.76
CA LEU A 122 11.61 13.36 13.35
C LEU A 122 12.39 14.28 12.39
N ASP A 123 13.09 15.29 12.91
CA ASP A 123 13.96 16.20 12.16
C ASP A 123 15.26 15.50 11.73
N LEU A 124 15.11 14.61 10.75
CA LEU A 124 16.19 13.92 10.06
C LEU A 124 16.60 14.72 8.83
N ASP A 125 17.90 14.73 8.50
CA ASP A 125 18.33 15.38 7.28
C ASP A 125 17.81 14.65 6.02
N PRO A 126 17.67 15.35 4.87
CA PRO A 126 17.09 14.76 3.67
C PRO A 126 17.82 13.50 3.17
N ALA A 127 19.14 13.39 3.34
CA ALA A 127 19.91 12.24 2.85
C ALA A 127 19.62 11.00 3.71
N THR A 128 19.53 11.14 5.03
CA THR A 128 19.08 10.06 5.92
C THR A 128 17.64 9.63 5.62
N ILE A 129 16.73 10.57 5.35
CA ILE A 129 15.36 10.24 4.95
C ILE A 129 15.35 9.42 3.66
N GLU A 130 16.09 9.85 2.64
CA GLU A 130 16.20 9.15 1.36
C GLU A 130 16.78 7.73 1.52
N ALA A 131 17.81 7.58 2.34
CA ALA A 131 18.41 6.27 2.64
C ALA A 131 17.41 5.34 3.34
N CYS A 132 16.69 5.83 4.35
CA CYS A 132 15.65 5.08 5.05
C CYS A 132 14.50 4.67 4.12
N VAL A 133 14.05 5.59 3.26
CA VAL A 133 12.97 5.34 2.28
C VAL A 133 13.41 4.29 1.26
N THR A 134 14.62 4.39 0.72
CA THR A 134 15.17 3.43 -0.24
C THR A 134 15.24 2.04 0.37
N ALA A 135 15.84 1.93 1.56
CA ALA A 135 15.94 0.66 2.28
C ALA A 135 14.56 0.04 2.60
N ALA A 136 13.58 0.88 2.97
CA ALA A 136 12.22 0.43 3.23
C ALA A 136 11.52 -0.13 1.97
N ILE A 137 11.63 0.59 0.85
CA ILE A 137 10.99 0.23 -0.42
C ILE A 137 11.63 -1.02 -1.01
N ASP A 138 12.96 -1.12 -1.02
CA ASP A 138 13.66 -2.27 -1.59
C ASP A 138 13.24 -3.56 -0.91
N ARG A 139 13.06 -3.53 0.42
CA ARG A 139 12.55 -4.66 1.20
C ARG A 139 11.08 -4.96 0.93
N ALA A 140 10.24 -3.92 0.90
CA ALA A 140 8.81 -4.09 0.67
C ALA A 140 8.51 -4.71 -0.69
N LEU A 141 9.31 -4.40 -1.72
CA LEU A 141 9.06 -4.84 -3.10
C LEU A 141 9.64 -6.22 -3.45
N VAL A 142 10.35 -6.89 -2.53
CA VAL A 142 10.97 -8.21 -2.81
C VAL A 142 9.94 -9.26 -3.22
N LEU A 143 8.85 -9.41 -2.46
CA LEU A 143 7.82 -10.42 -2.74
C LEU A 143 6.84 -9.99 -3.84
N PRO A 144 6.29 -8.76 -3.84
CA PRO A 144 5.38 -8.31 -4.89
C PRO A 144 5.93 -8.44 -6.31
N ARG A 145 7.25 -8.24 -6.49
CA ARG A 145 7.91 -8.37 -7.80
C ARG A 145 8.10 -9.81 -8.27
N LYS A 146 7.93 -10.81 -7.40
CA LYS A 146 8.07 -12.23 -7.74
C LYS A 146 6.82 -12.82 -8.37
N HIS A 147 5.67 -12.17 -8.22
CA HIS A 147 4.39 -12.65 -8.73
C HIS A 147 3.86 -11.68 -9.80
N HIS A 148 2.99 -12.15 -10.68
CA HIS A 148 2.33 -11.28 -11.68
C HIS A 148 1.12 -10.53 -11.09
N GLN A 149 0.68 -10.93 -9.89
CA GLN A 149 -0.37 -10.33 -9.09
C GLN A 149 0.19 -9.99 -7.71
N PHE A 150 -0.29 -8.90 -7.12
CA PHE A 150 0.02 -8.50 -5.75
C PHE A 150 -1.12 -7.63 -5.20
N ASP A 151 -1.26 -7.58 -3.88
CA ASP A 151 -2.15 -6.60 -3.24
C ASP A 151 -1.36 -5.32 -2.92
N LEU A 152 -1.73 -4.20 -3.53
CA LEU A 152 -1.04 -2.92 -3.32
C LEU A 152 -1.10 -2.47 -1.85
N VAL A 153 -2.19 -2.77 -1.13
CA VAL A 153 -2.35 -2.36 0.26
C VAL A 153 -1.42 -3.17 1.16
N THR A 154 -1.58 -4.50 1.16
CA THR A 154 -0.91 -5.37 2.14
C THR A 154 0.50 -5.75 1.75
N ASP A 155 0.81 -5.89 0.46
CA ASP A 155 2.09 -6.44 0.01
C ASP A 155 3.11 -5.33 -0.29
N VAL A 156 2.65 -4.10 -0.54
CA VAL A 156 3.51 -2.98 -0.93
C VAL A 156 3.39 -1.79 0.03
N ALA A 157 2.22 -1.15 0.09
CA ALA A 157 2.07 0.15 0.75
C ALA A 157 2.28 0.06 2.27
N GLU A 158 1.62 -0.92 2.91
CA GLU A 158 1.78 -1.15 4.34
C GLU A 158 3.18 -1.68 4.67
N GLN A 159 3.72 -2.57 3.84
CA GLN A 159 5.08 -3.09 4.02
C GLN A 159 6.12 -1.98 3.94
N ALA A 160 6.03 -1.08 2.94
CA ALA A 160 6.94 0.05 2.83
C ALA A 160 6.87 0.96 4.07
N ALA A 161 5.67 1.24 4.58
CA ALA A 161 5.52 2.05 5.79
C ALA A 161 6.03 1.35 7.05
N LEU A 162 5.78 0.04 7.21
CA LEU A 162 6.29 -0.76 8.32
C LEU A 162 7.82 -0.84 8.32
N ARG A 163 8.44 -1.02 7.15
CA ARG A 163 9.91 -1.04 7.04
C ARG A 163 10.51 0.32 7.32
N LEU A 164 9.89 1.42 6.84
CA LEU A 164 10.36 2.76 7.17
C LEU A 164 10.30 3.00 8.67
N VAL A 165 9.17 2.69 9.30
CA VAL A 165 9.01 2.82 10.75
C VAL A 165 10.04 1.98 11.50
N ALA A 166 10.28 0.74 11.08
CA ALA A 166 11.28 -0.10 11.74
C ALA A 166 12.68 0.54 11.70
N VAL A 167 13.09 1.06 10.54
CA VAL A 167 14.40 1.72 10.38
C VAL A 167 14.46 3.02 11.18
N VAL A 168 13.52 3.95 10.96
CA VAL A 168 13.51 5.28 11.58
C VAL A 168 13.44 5.20 13.11
N PHE A 169 12.73 4.22 13.66
CA PHE A 169 12.58 4.05 15.11
C PHE A 169 13.58 3.05 15.72
N GLY A 170 14.53 2.50 14.95
CA GLY A 170 15.52 1.57 15.47
C GLY A 170 14.93 0.24 15.97
N LEU A 171 13.84 -0.24 15.37
CA LEU A 171 13.19 -1.48 15.77
C LEU A 171 13.86 -2.69 15.09
N PRO A 172 14.10 -3.80 15.80
CA PRO A 172 14.72 -4.99 15.22
C PRO A 172 13.77 -5.64 14.22
N ALA A 173 14.21 -6.11 13.05
CA ALA A 173 13.24 -6.54 12.04
C ALA A 173 12.47 -7.82 12.39
N LYS A 174 12.90 -8.59 13.40
CA LYS A 174 12.09 -9.69 13.97
C LYS A 174 10.78 -9.19 14.60
N SER A 175 10.71 -7.92 14.99
CA SER A 175 9.47 -7.29 15.49
C SER A 175 8.43 -7.06 14.41
N HIS A 176 8.77 -7.24 13.12
CA HIS A 176 7.92 -6.86 12.01
C HIS A 176 6.49 -7.44 12.07
N VAL A 177 6.34 -8.74 12.31
CA VAL A 177 5.01 -9.39 12.40
C VAL A 177 4.19 -8.84 13.57
N LEU A 178 4.87 -8.50 14.66
CA LEU A 178 4.23 -7.89 15.83
C LEU A 178 3.79 -6.46 15.53
N LEU A 179 4.67 -5.66 14.91
CA LEU A 179 4.38 -4.29 14.48
C LEU A 179 3.19 -4.24 13.54
N GLU A 180 3.17 -5.10 12.52
CA GLU A 180 2.06 -5.18 11.56
C GLU A 180 0.73 -5.40 12.28
N ARG A 181 0.65 -6.41 13.16
CA ARG A 181 -0.57 -6.74 13.89
C ARG A 181 -1.01 -5.60 14.82
N ALA A 182 -0.08 -5.06 15.59
CA ALA A 182 -0.39 -4.05 16.58
C ALA A 182 -0.75 -2.70 15.96
N LEU A 183 -0.01 -2.25 14.94
CA LEU A 183 -0.26 -0.96 14.28
C LEU A 183 -1.57 -1.00 13.47
N ARG A 184 -1.94 -2.14 12.85
CA ARG A 184 -3.27 -2.33 12.26
C ARG A 184 -4.39 -2.19 13.30
N ALA A 185 -4.23 -2.80 14.48
CA ALA A 185 -5.21 -2.71 15.55
C ALA A 185 -5.35 -1.26 16.06
N THR A 186 -4.23 -0.58 16.33
CA THR A 186 -4.20 0.82 16.75
C THR A 186 -4.84 1.74 15.72
N TYR A 187 -4.51 1.59 14.43
CA TYR A 187 -5.09 2.41 13.37
C TYR A 187 -6.59 2.14 13.15
N THR A 188 -7.03 0.90 13.36
CA THR A 188 -8.45 0.54 13.35
C THR A 188 -9.20 1.25 14.48
N ARG A 189 -8.69 1.21 15.72
CA ARG A 189 -9.25 1.96 16.87
C ARG A 189 -9.27 3.46 16.62
N LEU A 190 -8.20 4.02 16.05
CA LEU A 190 -8.14 5.42 15.66
C LEU A 190 -9.26 5.78 14.67
N THR A 191 -9.41 5.02 13.61
CA THR A 191 -10.44 5.28 12.59
C THR A 191 -11.85 5.04 13.14
N PHE A 192 -12.01 4.11 14.07
CA PHE A 192 -13.28 3.93 14.78
C PHE A 192 -13.64 5.18 15.56
N GLN A 193 -12.70 5.76 16.32
CA GLN A 193 -12.95 6.99 17.06
C GLN A 193 -13.24 8.20 16.16
N ILE A 194 -12.72 8.20 14.93
CA ILE A 194 -12.99 9.27 13.96
C ILE A 194 -14.39 9.14 13.34
N ILE A 195 -14.69 7.99 12.76
CA ILE A 195 -15.91 7.80 11.96
C ILE A 195 -16.73 6.57 12.37
N GLY A 196 -16.08 5.44 12.68
CA GLY A 196 -16.76 4.17 12.94
C GLY A 196 -17.81 4.26 14.05
N ARG A 197 -17.46 4.88 15.19
CA ARG A 197 -18.30 5.02 16.40
C ARG A 197 -19.65 5.69 16.16
N HIS A 198 -19.79 6.43 15.06
CA HIS A 198 -21.01 7.14 14.71
C HIS A 198 -21.98 6.27 13.89
N PHE A 199 -21.53 5.13 13.36
CA PHE A 199 -22.31 4.28 12.46
C PHE A 199 -22.34 2.79 12.83
N VAL A 200 -21.35 2.29 13.57
CA VAL A 200 -21.24 0.88 13.98
C VAL A 200 -21.06 0.75 15.50
N PRO A 201 -21.48 -0.38 16.11
CA PRO A 201 -21.48 -0.53 17.57
C PRO A 201 -20.09 -0.72 18.18
N ASP A 202 -19.15 -1.30 17.42
CA ASP A 202 -17.77 -1.59 17.86
C ASP A 202 -16.79 -1.53 16.68
N ASP A 203 -15.50 -1.62 17.00
CA ASP A 203 -14.40 -1.56 16.03
C ASP A 203 -14.07 -2.91 15.36
N GLY A 204 -14.75 -3.99 15.76
CA GLY A 204 -14.53 -5.36 15.33
C GLY A 204 -13.27 -6.02 15.90
N LEU A 205 -12.58 -5.39 16.86
CA LEU A 205 -11.39 -5.93 17.50
C LEU A 205 -11.72 -6.54 18.88
N PRO A 206 -10.87 -7.45 19.40
CA PRO A 206 -10.96 -7.88 20.78
C PRO A 206 -10.91 -6.68 21.75
N PRO A 207 -11.63 -6.74 22.88
CA PRO A 207 -11.57 -5.70 23.91
C PRO A 207 -10.13 -5.39 24.30
N SER A 208 -9.78 -4.12 24.48
CA SER A 208 -8.41 -3.70 24.83
C SER A 208 -7.88 -4.31 26.12
N GLY A 209 -8.76 -4.73 27.04
CA GLY A 209 -8.42 -5.42 28.28
C GLY A 209 -8.39 -6.95 28.19
N SER A 210 -8.55 -7.54 27.00
CA SER A 210 -8.41 -8.99 26.83
C SER A 210 -6.95 -9.42 26.96
N ASP A 211 -6.71 -10.65 27.44
CA ASP A 211 -5.35 -11.19 27.62
C ASP A 211 -4.52 -11.12 26.33
N ALA A 212 -5.13 -11.40 25.18
CA ALA A 212 -4.46 -11.31 23.88
C ALA A 212 -4.09 -9.87 23.49
N ALA A 213 -4.91 -8.88 23.83
CA ALA A 213 -4.61 -7.47 23.57
C ALA A 213 -3.52 -6.95 24.51
N LEU A 214 -3.55 -7.37 25.78
CA LEU A 214 -2.55 -7.03 26.78
C LEU A 214 -1.19 -7.65 26.44
N ASP A 215 -1.14 -8.93 26.02
CA ASP A 215 0.08 -9.59 25.54
C ASP A 215 0.67 -8.89 24.32
N LEU A 216 -0.16 -8.61 23.31
CA LEU A 216 0.28 -7.91 22.10
C LEU A 216 0.89 -6.55 22.42
N LYS A 217 0.26 -5.79 23.33
CA LYS A 217 0.73 -4.49 23.78
C LYS A 217 2.04 -4.61 24.56
N ALA A 218 2.12 -5.51 25.54
CA ALA A 218 3.31 -5.69 26.37
C ALA A 218 4.54 -6.07 25.53
N ARG A 219 4.39 -6.99 24.58
CA ARG A 219 5.48 -7.38 23.67
C ARG A 219 5.93 -6.24 22.76
N LEU A 220 5.00 -5.38 22.35
CA LEU A 220 5.34 -4.23 21.52
C LEU A 220 6.08 -3.17 22.33
N GLU A 221 5.63 -2.90 23.56
CA GLU A 221 6.31 -2.01 24.50
C GLU A 221 7.73 -2.50 24.79
N GLU A 222 7.94 -3.81 24.97
CA GLU A 222 9.27 -4.42 25.12
C GLU A 222 10.19 -4.13 23.91
N HIS A 223 9.68 -4.22 22.68
CA HIS A 223 10.49 -3.91 21.50
C HIS A 223 10.83 -2.42 21.38
N VAL A 224 9.93 -1.53 21.81
CA VAL A 224 10.18 -0.09 21.86
C VAL A 224 11.23 0.21 22.94
N ASP A 225 11.13 -0.41 24.11
CA ASP A 225 12.12 -0.29 25.18
C ASP A 225 13.51 -0.72 24.73
N ARG A 226 13.60 -1.85 24.03
CA ARG A 226 14.85 -2.32 23.45
C ARG A 226 15.43 -1.36 22.41
N ALA A 227 14.57 -0.73 21.61
CA ALA A 227 14.97 0.30 20.65
C ALA A 227 15.42 1.60 21.33
N ILE A 228 14.98 1.88 22.56
CA ILE A 228 15.43 3.01 23.37
C ILE A 228 16.75 2.70 24.08
N GLY A 229 16.92 1.49 24.65
CA GLY A 229 18.00 1.17 25.59
C GLY A 229 19.31 0.64 24.99
N VAL A 230 19.42 0.49 23.67
CA VAL A 230 20.62 -0.05 22.98
C VAL A 230 21.02 -1.47 23.44
N GLU A 231 20.11 -2.25 24.03
CA GLU A 231 20.50 -3.51 24.70
C GLU A 231 20.93 -4.65 23.77
N ASP A 232 20.92 -4.47 22.44
CA ASP A 232 21.47 -5.46 21.50
C ASP A 232 21.69 -4.87 20.08
N PRO A 233 22.87 -4.32 19.76
CA PRO A 233 23.20 -3.82 18.42
C PRO A 233 23.16 -4.91 17.35
N GLN A 234 23.33 -6.18 17.75
CA GLN A 234 23.66 -7.28 16.84
C GLN A 234 22.45 -7.84 16.07
N GLU A 235 21.22 -7.46 16.43
CA GLU A 235 19.98 -7.88 15.76
C GLU A 235 19.38 -6.81 14.83
N TRP A 236 20.07 -5.68 14.66
CA TRP A 236 19.61 -4.57 13.84
C TRP A 236 19.97 -4.90 12.40
N TRP A 237 18.97 -4.90 11.52
CA TRP A 237 19.15 -5.38 10.15
C TRP A 237 20.06 -4.47 9.31
N ASP A 238 20.39 -3.29 9.84
CA ASP A 238 20.88 -2.14 9.09
C ASP A 238 21.89 -1.31 9.90
N GLU A 239 22.93 -1.93 10.46
CA GLU A 239 24.14 -1.18 10.80
C GLU A 239 24.61 -0.44 9.54
N GLY A 240 24.29 0.85 9.42
CA GLY A 240 24.72 1.70 8.29
C GLY A 240 23.64 2.53 7.57
N VAL A 241 22.34 2.39 7.86
CA VAL A 241 21.32 3.31 7.29
C VAL A 241 21.09 4.52 8.20
N ILE A 242 20.98 4.28 9.51
CA ILE A 242 20.85 5.32 10.53
C ILE A 242 21.56 4.84 11.80
N ASP A 243 22.37 5.70 12.40
CA ASP A 243 23.01 5.41 13.68
C ASP A 243 21.97 5.35 14.79
N HIS A 244 22.22 4.54 15.82
CA HIS A 244 21.29 4.36 16.94
C HIS A 244 20.85 5.70 17.56
N GLU A 245 21.80 6.58 17.87
CA GLU A 245 21.52 7.92 18.45
C GLU A 245 20.71 8.81 17.50
N GLY A 246 20.77 8.54 16.18
CA GLY A 246 19.97 9.21 15.17
C GLY A 246 18.53 8.70 15.07
N THR A 247 18.22 7.53 15.64
CA THR A 247 16.86 6.97 15.58
C THR A 247 15.85 7.82 16.34
N CYS A 248 14.61 7.82 15.86
CA CYS A 248 13.52 8.57 16.47
C CYS A 248 13.26 8.11 17.92
N SER A 249 13.37 6.80 18.22
CA SER A 249 13.19 6.28 19.58
C SER A 249 14.23 6.82 20.56
N ALA A 250 15.52 6.81 20.17
CA ALA A 250 16.59 7.35 20.99
C ALA A 250 16.44 8.87 21.21
N ARG A 251 16.11 9.62 20.15
CA ARG A 251 15.88 11.07 20.23
C ARG A 251 14.66 11.43 21.10
N LEU A 252 13.57 10.66 20.99
CA LEU A 252 12.38 10.84 21.85
C LEU A 252 12.72 10.59 23.32
N ALA A 253 13.48 9.53 23.63
CA ALA A 253 13.90 9.24 24.99
C ALA A 253 14.75 10.38 25.59
N GLY A 254 15.68 10.93 24.80
CA GLY A 254 16.47 12.10 25.20
C GLY A 254 15.62 13.35 25.45
N ALA A 255 14.59 13.57 24.63
CA ALA A 255 13.74 14.77 24.71
C ALA A 255 12.65 14.71 25.80
N LEU A 256 12.09 13.53 26.08
CA LEU A 256 11.02 13.34 27.06
C LEU A 256 11.52 12.92 28.44
N GLY A 257 12.80 12.54 28.57
CA GLY A 257 13.45 12.19 29.83
C GLY A 257 13.18 10.75 30.27
N GLU A 258 13.42 10.46 31.56
CA GLU A 258 13.38 9.11 32.13
C GLU A 258 11.97 8.46 32.19
N ASP A 259 10.90 9.19 31.87
CA ASP A 259 9.56 8.59 31.77
C ASP A 259 9.42 7.77 30.49
N ALA A 260 9.83 6.50 30.58
CA ALA A 260 9.68 5.53 29.50
C ALA A 260 8.22 5.40 29.02
N GLY A 261 7.23 5.70 29.87
CA GLY A 261 5.81 5.62 29.51
C GLY A 261 5.38 6.68 28.49
N ASP A 262 5.83 7.93 28.67
CA ASP A 262 5.56 9.03 27.73
C ASP A 262 6.27 8.77 26.39
N THR A 263 7.54 8.35 26.42
CA THR A 263 8.32 8.00 25.22
C THR A 263 7.65 6.89 24.41
N ARG A 264 7.24 5.79 25.06
CA ARG A 264 6.51 4.69 24.38
C ARG A 264 5.21 5.19 23.76
N THR A 265 4.45 5.98 24.50
CA THR A 265 3.14 6.48 24.05
C THR A 265 3.28 7.34 22.80
N VAL A 266 4.28 8.24 22.78
CA VAL A 266 4.56 9.09 21.62
C VAL A 266 5.06 8.26 20.44
N ALA A 267 6.05 7.38 20.67
CA ALA A 267 6.62 6.54 19.62
C ALA A 267 5.53 5.69 18.94
N LEU A 268 4.72 4.95 19.71
CA LEU A 268 3.65 4.11 19.17
C LEU A 268 2.57 4.90 18.44
N GLY A 269 2.22 6.09 18.94
CA GLY A 269 1.27 6.98 18.27
C GLY A 269 1.79 7.47 16.91
N LEU A 270 3.07 7.85 16.83
CA LEU A 270 3.72 8.24 15.59
C LEU A 270 3.81 7.08 14.58
N MET A 271 4.21 5.89 15.03
CA MET A 271 4.27 4.70 14.19
C MET A 271 2.91 4.34 13.58
N ALA A 272 1.85 4.31 14.40
CA ALA A 272 0.51 3.97 13.94
C ALA A 272 -0.05 5.00 12.95
N GLY A 273 0.21 6.29 13.21
CA GLY A 273 -0.16 7.38 12.30
C GLY A 273 0.57 7.28 10.96
N THR A 274 1.87 6.95 10.96
CA THR A 274 2.67 6.77 9.75
C THR A 274 2.18 5.59 8.92
N VAL A 275 2.06 4.39 9.51
CA VAL A 275 1.69 3.18 8.77
C VAL A 275 0.32 3.32 8.12
N GLY A 276 -0.70 3.70 8.89
CA GLY A 276 -2.06 3.78 8.36
C GLY A 276 -2.22 4.87 7.30
N ASN A 277 -1.69 6.07 7.53
CA ASN A 277 -1.87 7.18 6.60
C ASN A 277 -1.01 7.05 5.33
N VAL A 278 0.22 6.52 5.41
CA VAL A 278 1.03 6.25 4.20
C VAL A 278 0.37 5.15 3.36
N THR A 279 -0.11 4.08 4.00
CA THR A 279 -0.84 3.01 3.30
C THR A 279 -2.05 3.56 2.55
N ALA A 280 -2.87 4.36 3.23
CA ALA A 280 -4.04 5.00 2.62
C ALA A 280 -3.63 5.99 1.51
N ALA A 281 -2.56 6.76 1.69
CA ALA A 281 -2.08 7.72 0.70
C ALA A 281 -1.71 7.03 -0.62
N ILE A 282 -0.91 5.95 -0.55
CA ILE A 282 -0.49 5.19 -1.73
C ILE A 282 -1.70 4.54 -2.42
N ALA A 283 -2.54 3.83 -1.66
CA ALA A 283 -3.69 3.12 -2.21
C ALA A 283 -4.73 4.07 -2.84
N ASN A 284 -5.03 5.19 -2.16
CA ASN A 284 -5.98 6.19 -2.65
C ASN A 284 -5.50 6.87 -3.93
N THR A 285 -4.20 7.15 -4.03
CA THR A 285 -3.60 7.79 -5.21
C THR A 285 -3.63 6.86 -6.42
N VAL A 286 -3.25 5.59 -6.26
CA VAL A 286 -3.35 4.62 -7.37
C VAL A 286 -4.80 4.42 -7.80
N ASP A 287 -5.74 4.29 -6.85
CA ASP A 287 -7.17 4.18 -7.18
C ASP A 287 -7.69 5.46 -7.84
N HIS A 288 -7.16 6.64 -7.49
CA HIS A 288 -7.49 7.89 -8.17
C HIS A 288 -7.06 7.84 -9.64
N PHE A 289 -5.80 7.47 -9.90
CA PHE A 289 -5.26 7.43 -11.27
C PHE A 289 -6.01 6.46 -12.18
N PHE A 290 -6.43 5.29 -11.67
CA PHE A 290 -7.21 4.33 -12.46
C PHE A 290 -8.61 4.83 -12.86
N HIS A 291 -9.16 5.81 -12.13
CA HIS A 291 -10.57 6.21 -12.27
C HIS A 291 -10.80 7.65 -12.69
N ALA A 292 -9.77 8.48 -12.65
CA ALA A 292 -9.85 9.88 -13.02
C ALA A 292 -9.29 10.13 -14.43
N THR A 293 -9.86 11.14 -15.07
CA THR A 293 -9.35 11.72 -16.30
C THR A 293 -8.98 13.18 -16.08
N ASP A 294 -8.10 13.71 -16.91
CA ASP A 294 -7.77 15.13 -16.94
C ASP A 294 -8.82 15.93 -17.72
N ALA A 295 -8.54 17.22 -17.97
CA ALA A 295 -9.43 18.11 -18.74
C ALA A 295 -9.59 17.71 -20.21
N SER A 296 -8.70 16.87 -20.75
CA SER A 296 -8.72 16.35 -22.12
C SER A 296 -9.36 14.96 -22.23
N ASP A 297 -9.91 14.45 -21.13
CA ASP A 297 -10.43 13.08 -20.97
C ASP A 297 -9.37 11.97 -21.08
N ALA A 298 -8.08 12.34 -20.99
CA ALA A 298 -7.00 11.37 -20.92
C ALA A 298 -6.94 10.74 -19.53
N ARG A 299 -6.72 9.42 -19.47
CA ARG A 299 -6.66 8.69 -18.19
C ARG A 299 -5.41 9.06 -17.42
N LEU A 300 -5.58 9.43 -16.14
CA LEU A 300 -4.45 9.82 -15.30
C LEU A 300 -3.45 8.67 -15.08
N ILE A 301 -3.90 7.41 -15.07
CA ILE A 301 -2.99 6.26 -14.96
C ILE A 301 -2.00 6.17 -16.12
N ASP A 302 -2.39 6.52 -17.34
CA ASP A 302 -1.51 6.45 -18.50
C ASP A 302 -0.42 7.53 -18.41
N GLN A 303 -0.78 8.73 -17.97
CA GLN A 303 0.16 9.83 -17.74
C GLN A 303 1.12 9.53 -16.59
N ALA A 304 0.58 9.03 -15.47
CA ALA A 304 1.38 8.73 -14.27
C ALA A 304 2.38 7.60 -14.53
N THR A 305 1.96 6.53 -15.22
CA THR A 305 2.86 5.42 -15.61
C THR A 305 3.88 5.86 -16.66
N HIS A 306 3.51 6.76 -17.58
CA HIS A 306 4.46 7.35 -18.53
C HIS A 306 5.54 8.16 -17.79
N ALA A 307 5.15 9.10 -16.92
CA ALA A 307 6.07 9.91 -16.14
C ALA A 307 7.01 9.05 -15.28
N ALA A 308 6.47 8.05 -14.58
CA ALA A 308 7.26 7.13 -13.76
C ALA A 308 8.31 6.34 -14.57
N ARG A 309 7.96 5.85 -15.76
CA ARG A 309 8.88 5.04 -16.60
C ARG A 309 9.94 5.86 -17.31
N HIS A 310 9.67 7.13 -17.60
CA HIS A 310 10.61 8.02 -18.28
C HIS A 310 11.42 8.90 -17.31
N GLY A 311 11.24 8.71 -16.00
CA GLY A 311 11.99 9.45 -14.98
C GLY A 311 11.56 10.91 -14.85
N ASP A 312 10.35 11.28 -15.27
CA ASP A 312 9.79 12.62 -15.06
C ASP A 312 9.23 12.72 -13.64
N VAL A 313 10.15 12.87 -12.67
CA VAL A 313 9.85 12.87 -11.25
C VAL A 313 8.96 14.05 -10.87
N GLY A 314 9.24 15.26 -11.39
CA GLY A 314 8.49 16.47 -11.04
C GLY A 314 7.02 16.42 -11.45
N THR A 315 6.72 15.96 -12.68
CA THR A 315 5.34 15.77 -13.13
C THR A 315 4.62 14.73 -12.27
N LEU A 316 5.28 13.59 -11.99
CA LEU A 316 4.68 12.54 -11.19
C LEU A 316 4.36 13.01 -9.76
N GLU A 317 5.29 13.69 -9.10
CA GLU A 317 5.09 14.23 -7.74
C GLU A 317 3.92 15.21 -7.70
N GLN A 318 3.81 16.12 -8.69
CA GLN A 318 2.68 17.03 -8.78
C GLN A 318 1.34 16.29 -8.94
N MET A 319 1.30 15.25 -9.78
CA MET A 319 0.09 14.43 -9.94
C MET A 319 -0.27 13.70 -8.64
N VAL A 320 0.71 13.20 -7.90
CA VAL A 320 0.51 12.56 -6.59
C VAL A 320 -0.05 13.57 -5.59
N ASP A 321 0.53 14.77 -5.49
CA ASP A 321 0.10 15.80 -4.56
C ASP A 321 -1.35 16.24 -4.83
N ASP A 322 -1.71 16.38 -6.10
CA ASP A 322 -3.07 16.66 -6.54
C ASP A 322 -4.04 15.52 -6.18
N ALA A 323 -3.61 14.26 -6.33
CA ALA A 323 -4.38 13.10 -5.93
C ALA A 323 -4.62 13.08 -4.42
N LEU A 324 -3.59 13.35 -3.61
CA LEU A 324 -3.67 13.40 -2.15
C LEU A 324 -4.64 14.48 -1.66
N ARG A 325 -4.67 15.67 -2.30
CA ARG A 325 -5.64 16.72 -1.94
C ARG A 325 -7.08 16.31 -2.24
N ARG A 326 -7.30 15.56 -3.33
CA ARG A 326 -8.65 15.10 -3.73
C ARG A 326 -9.10 13.86 -2.96
N ARG A 327 -8.16 13.00 -2.57
CA ARG A 327 -8.39 11.74 -1.86
C ARG A 327 -7.44 11.60 -0.67
N PRO A 328 -7.61 12.48 0.34
CA PRO A 328 -6.74 12.51 1.51
C PRO A 328 -6.64 11.15 2.19
N PRO A 329 -5.45 10.77 2.71
CA PRO A 329 -5.27 9.52 3.44
C PRO A 329 -6.14 9.44 4.70
N ALA A 330 -6.35 10.58 5.37
CA ALA A 330 -7.35 10.75 6.42
C ALA A 330 -8.56 11.53 5.85
N PRO A 331 -9.55 10.85 5.25
CA PRO A 331 -10.71 11.53 4.64
C PRO A 331 -11.62 12.20 5.65
N PHE A 332 -11.51 11.79 6.91
CA PHE A 332 -12.28 12.33 8.02
C PHE A 332 -11.35 12.64 9.21
N LEU A 333 -11.67 13.69 9.94
CA LEU A 333 -11.11 13.97 11.27
C LEU A 333 -12.26 14.24 12.25
N ALA A 334 -12.03 14.03 13.54
CA ALA A 334 -13.04 14.25 14.57
C ALA A 334 -12.64 15.43 15.47
N ARG A 335 -13.63 16.24 15.83
CA ARG A 335 -13.51 17.29 16.85
C ARG A 335 -14.76 17.34 17.72
N THR A 336 -14.66 18.01 18.85
CA THR A 336 -15.80 18.42 19.67
C THR A 336 -15.82 19.93 19.79
N ALA A 337 -16.96 20.56 19.56
CA ALA A 337 -17.09 22.01 19.73
C ALA A 337 -16.97 22.39 21.22
N VAL A 338 -15.95 23.14 21.61
CA VAL A 338 -15.74 23.55 23.02
C VAL A 338 -16.64 24.72 23.41
N LYS A 339 -16.89 25.61 22.45
CA LYS A 339 -17.79 26.75 22.55
C LYS A 339 -18.76 26.71 21.37
N PRO A 340 -19.89 27.43 21.42
CA PRO A 340 -20.76 27.53 20.26
C PRO A 340 -19.96 28.05 19.05
N LEU A 341 -19.98 27.30 17.95
CA LEU A 341 -19.21 27.60 16.75
C LEU A 341 -20.15 28.20 15.71
N GLN A 342 -19.99 29.50 15.44
CA GLN A 342 -20.73 30.18 14.39
C GLN A 342 -20.06 29.90 13.04
N LEU A 343 -20.67 29.03 12.25
CA LEU A 343 -20.21 28.70 10.91
C LEU A 343 -20.96 29.58 9.91
N ARG A 344 -20.22 30.44 9.20
CA ARG A 344 -20.79 31.26 8.14
C ARG A 344 -21.35 30.36 7.06
N HIS A 345 -22.53 30.63 6.54
CA HIS A 345 -22.96 29.88 5.36
C HIS A 345 -22.01 30.20 4.20
N PRO A 346 -21.42 29.22 3.49
CA PRO A 346 -20.53 29.51 2.35
C PRO A 346 -21.26 30.10 1.13
N GLY A 347 -22.50 30.57 1.31
CA GLY A 347 -23.44 31.03 0.30
C GLY A 347 -24.39 32.10 0.88
N ARG A 348 -25.65 32.14 0.45
CA ARG A 348 -26.66 33.13 0.91
C ARG A 348 -27.60 32.63 2.02
N GLY A 349 -27.33 31.47 2.62
CA GLY A 349 -28.14 30.93 3.71
C GLY A 349 -27.82 31.58 5.06
N PRO A 350 -28.64 31.33 6.09
CA PRO A 350 -28.34 31.79 7.45
C PRO A 350 -27.10 31.06 8.00
N ASP A 351 -26.31 31.77 8.80
CA ASP A 351 -25.18 31.17 9.50
C ASP A 351 -25.67 30.06 10.44
N LEU A 352 -24.91 28.97 10.52
CA LEU A 352 -25.22 27.85 11.40
C LEU A 352 -24.53 28.04 12.74
N LEU A 353 -25.30 27.98 13.83
CA LEU A 353 -24.76 27.91 15.17
C LEU A 353 -24.66 26.45 15.62
N VAL A 354 -23.43 25.93 15.69
CA VAL A 354 -23.17 24.62 16.28
C VAL A 354 -23.04 24.78 17.80
N PRO A 355 -23.79 24.02 18.61
CA PRO A 355 -23.73 24.17 20.07
C PRO A 355 -22.43 23.61 20.64
N ALA A 356 -22.03 24.12 21.81
CA ALA A 356 -20.94 23.52 22.58
C ALA A 356 -21.27 22.06 22.95
N GLY A 357 -20.25 21.21 22.98
CA GLY A 357 -20.36 19.76 23.17
C GLY A 357 -20.72 18.97 21.92
N ALA A 358 -21.10 19.63 20.82
CA ALA A 358 -21.45 18.93 19.58
C ALA A 358 -20.26 18.19 18.97
N HIS A 359 -20.53 17.00 18.43
CA HIS A 359 -19.54 16.24 17.67
C HIS A 359 -19.42 16.77 16.24
N LEU A 360 -18.18 16.93 15.79
CA LEU A 360 -17.84 17.41 14.46
C LEU A 360 -17.11 16.30 13.70
N LEU A 361 -17.62 15.98 12.51
CA LEU A 361 -16.96 15.09 11.56
C LEU A 361 -16.48 15.94 10.38
N LEU A 362 -15.16 16.08 10.24
CA LEU A 362 -14.53 16.99 9.29
C LEU A 362 -14.18 16.23 8.00
N ALA A 363 -14.82 16.55 6.88
CA ALA A 363 -14.57 15.90 5.60
C ALA A 363 -13.47 16.63 4.79
N ILE A 364 -12.21 16.27 5.04
CA ILE A 364 -11.02 16.97 4.50
C ILE A 364 -11.00 17.03 2.96
N GLY A 365 -11.51 16.00 2.27
CA GLY A 365 -11.52 15.92 0.82
C GLY A 365 -12.79 16.43 0.13
N ALA A 366 -13.77 16.96 0.87
CA ALA A 366 -15.04 17.37 0.28
C ALA A 366 -14.91 18.62 -0.59
N GLN A 367 -14.27 19.64 -0.03
CA GLN A 367 -13.71 20.76 -0.77
C GLN A 367 -12.19 20.64 -0.67
N PRO A 368 -11.50 20.13 -1.71
CA PRO A 368 -10.07 19.80 -1.62
C PRO A 368 -9.21 20.94 -1.06
N PRO A 369 -8.23 20.64 -0.20
CA PRO A 369 -7.30 21.63 0.32
C PRO A 369 -6.58 22.39 -0.81
N ALA A 370 -6.23 23.65 -0.55
CA ALA A 370 -5.59 24.51 -1.54
C ALA A 370 -4.19 24.01 -1.96
N ASN A 371 -3.45 23.47 -1.00
CA ASN A 371 -2.10 22.96 -1.15
C ASN A 371 -1.87 21.81 -0.14
N LEU A 372 -0.66 21.23 -0.15
CA LEU A 372 -0.30 20.16 0.78
C LEU A 372 -0.26 20.63 2.24
N ASP A 373 0.19 21.86 2.53
CA ASP A 373 0.18 22.37 3.91
C ASP A 373 -1.23 22.30 4.51
N ALA A 374 -2.24 22.77 3.77
CA ALA A 374 -3.63 22.70 4.21
C ALA A 374 -4.13 21.26 4.37
N LEU A 375 -3.67 20.31 3.53
CA LEU A 375 -3.98 18.89 3.69
C LEU A 375 -3.41 18.32 5.01
N PHE A 376 -2.21 18.76 5.40
CA PHE A 376 -1.54 18.35 6.63
C PHE A 376 -1.94 19.18 7.85
N GLY A 377 -3.02 19.97 7.76
CA GLY A 377 -3.54 20.77 8.86
C GLY A 377 -2.77 22.07 9.10
N GLY A 378 -2.11 22.62 8.08
CA GLY A 378 -1.37 23.89 8.13
C GLY A 378 0.15 23.73 8.03
N ALA A 379 0.85 24.86 8.07
CA ALA A 379 2.30 24.87 8.21
C ALA A 379 2.70 24.32 9.59
N VAL A 380 3.85 23.62 9.68
CA VAL A 380 4.31 22.89 10.89
C VAL A 380 4.33 23.75 12.15
N ASP A 381 4.64 25.04 12.02
CA ASP A 381 4.72 25.96 13.15
C ASP A 381 3.50 26.90 13.28
N ASP A 382 2.38 26.60 12.62
CA ASP A 382 1.17 27.41 12.78
C ASP A 382 0.53 27.17 14.17
N PRO A 383 0.60 28.13 15.11
CA PRO A 383 0.09 27.94 16.46
C PRO A 383 -1.44 27.83 16.51
N ARG A 384 -2.13 28.20 15.42
CA ARG A 384 -3.59 28.10 15.33
C ARG A 384 -4.05 26.68 15.02
N LEU A 385 -3.14 25.81 14.58
CA LEU A 385 -3.43 24.45 14.15
C LEU A 385 -2.46 23.48 14.86
N PRO A 386 -2.60 23.31 16.19
CA PRO A 386 -1.62 22.59 17.02
C PRO A 386 -1.48 21.10 16.68
N HIS A 387 -2.43 20.54 15.92
CA HIS A 387 -2.42 19.15 15.46
C HIS A 387 -2.13 19.01 13.96
N ASN A 388 -1.40 19.95 13.37
CA ASN A 388 -0.82 19.71 12.04
C ASN A 388 0.09 18.45 12.08
N CYS A 389 0.24 17.80 10.93
CA CYS A 389 0.97 16.53 10.84
C CYS A 389 2.48 16.73 11.02
N VAL A 390 3.02 16.24 12.14
CA VAL A 390 4.48 16.26 12.40
C VAL A 390 5.27 15.32 11.49
N GLY A 391 4.65 14.26 10.99
CA GLY A 391 5.32 13.22 10.19
C GLY A 391 5.36 13.49 8.67
N ARG A 392 4.87 14.65 8.21
CA ARG A 392 4.70 14.92 6.76
C ARG A 392 6.01 14.82 5.97
N HIS A 393 7.12 15.23 6.57
CA HIS A 393 8.45 15.26 5.94
C HIS A 393 9.05 13.86 5.73
N LEU A 394 8.60 12.87 6.51
CA LEU A 394 8.95 11.46 6.33
C LEU A 394 7.96 10.74 5.41
N ALA A 395 6.67 11.05 5.57
CA ALA A 395 5.59 10.38 4.85
C ALA A 395 5.61 10.69 3.34
N LEU A 396 5.77 11.95 2.94
CA LEU A 396 5.72 12.34 1.53
C LEU A 396 6.82 11.68 0.68
N PRO A 397 8.11 11.73 1.07
CA PRO A 397 9.15 11.04 0.31
C PRO A 397 8.88 9.54 0.14
N LEU A 398 8.39 8.87 1.18
CA LEU A 398 8.03 7.45 1.08
C LEU A 398 6.87 7.22 0.10
N VAL A 399 5.82 8.05 0.15
CA VAL A 399 4.66 7.98 -0.73
C VAL A 399 5.09 8.19 -2.19
N HIS A 400 5.84 9.25 -2.48
CA HIS A 400 6.34 9.56 -3.83
C HIS A 400 7.23 8.44 -4.37
N ALA A 401 8.22 8.00 -3.58
CA ALA A 401 9.14 6.96 -4.01
C ALA A 401 8.43 5.61 -4.22
N THR A 402 7.48 5.23 -3.36
CA THR A 402 6.72 3.98 -3.51
C THR A 402 5.83 4.03 -4.75
N LEU A 403 5.10 5.13 -4.97
CA LEU A 403 4.25 5.30 -6.15
C LEU A 403 5.06 5.26 -7.44
N ARG A 404 6.24 5.89 -7.47
CA ARG A 404 7.17 5.80 -8.61
C ARG A 404 7.52 4.35 -8.94
N GLN A 405 7.86 3.54 -7.95
CA GLN A 405 8.21 2.12 -8.17
C GLN A 405 7.02 1.29 -8.65
N VAL A 406 5.82 1.53 -8.10
CA VAL A 406 4.59 0.81 -8.49
C VAL A 406 4.17 1.19 -9.91
N LEU A 407 4.11 2.49 -10.22
CA LEU A 407 3.66 3.00 -11.52
C LEU A 407 4.66 2.71 -12.65
N ALA A 408 5.94 2.49 -12.30
CA ALA A 408 6.93 2.02 -13.26
C ALA A 408 6.71 0.55 -13.69
N LEU A 409 5.93 -0.25 -12.95
CA LEU A 409 5.71 -1.65 -13.30
C LEU A 409 5.09 -1.80 -14.70
N PRO A 410 5.65 -2.66 -15.57
CA PRO A 410 5.20 -2.81 -16.95
C PRO A 410 3.80 -3.40 -16.98
N GLY A 411 2.89 -2.81 -17.77
CA GLY A 411 1.53 -3.31 -17.91
C GLY A 411 0.70 -3.32 -16.62
N LEU A 412 1.01 -2.43 -15.66
CA LEU A 412 0.26 -2.29 -14.42
C LEU A 412 -1.24 -2.12 -14.71
N ALA A 413 -2.07 -2.95 -14.10
CA ALA A 413 -3.52 -2.95 -14.26
C ALA A 413 -4.22 -3.42 -12.97
N LEU A 414 -5.52 -3.14 -12.88
CA LEU A 414 -6.38 -3.76 -11.88
C LEU A 414 -6.44 -5.28 -12.11
N ASP A 415 -6.43 -6.06 -11.02
CA ASP A 415 -6.74 -7.47 -11.10
C ASP A 415 -8.21 -7.69 -11.48
N ILE A 416 -8.49 -8.79 -12.16
CA ILE A 416 -9.84 -9.12 -12.64
C ILE A 416 -10.38 -10.28 -11.81
N ASP A 417 -11.58 -10.11 -11.25
CA ASP A 417 -12.26 -11.20 -10.57
C ASP A 417 -12.66 -12.29 -11.58
N PRO A 418 -12.20 -13.54 -11.42
CA PRO A 418 -12.51 -14.60 -12.37
C PRO A 418 -14.00 -14.99 -12.37
N ALA A 419 -14.74 -14.74 -11.30
CA ALA A 419 -16.17 -15.07 -11.21
C ALA A 419 -17.06 -14.00 -11.86
N THR A 420 -16.71 -12.73 -11.74
CA THR A 420 -17.54 -11.63 -12.27
C THR A 420 -16.97 -11.00 -13.55
N HIS A 421 -15.72 -11.29 -13.91
CA HIS A 421 -14.97 -10.64 -14.98
C HIS A 421 -14.88 -9.11 -14.85
N LEU A 422 -14.99 -8.59 -13.62
CA LEU A 422 -14.89 -7.16 -13.34
C LEU A 422 -13.58 -6.86 -12.61
N PRO A 423 -13.01 -5.65 -12.79
CA PRO A 423 -11.89 -5.21 -11.98
C PRO A 423 -12.22 -5.23 -10.49
N ARG A 424 -11.31 -5.78 -9.68
CA ARG A 424 -11.43 -5.74 -8.22
C ARG A 424 -11.13 -4.32 -7.72
N PRO A 425 -12.07 -3.65 -7.04
CA PRO A 425 -11.86 -2.29 -6.56
C PRO A 425 -11.01 -2.26 -5.29
N LEU A 426 -10.47 -1.09 -4.95
CA LEU A 426 -9.94 -0.82 -3.61
C LEU A 426 -11.03 -1.05 -2.55
N VAL A 427 -10.76 -1.97 -1.62
CA VAL A 427 -11.64 -2.29 -0.50
C VAL A 427 -11.28 -1.41 0.69
N LYS A 428 -12.31 -0.79 1.29
CA LYS A 428 -12.15 0.05 2.47
C LYS A 428 -13.10 -0.30 3.60
N ARG A 429 -12.56 -0.29 4.82
CA ARG A 429 -13.35 -0.25 6.06
C ARG A 429 -13.72 1.19 6.38
N TRP A 430 -15.03 1.41 6.56
CA TRP A 430 -15.63 2.71 6.92
C TRP A 430 -15.26 3.89 6.00
N GLY A 431 -14.74 3.60 4.79
CA GLY A 431 -14.31 4.60 3.83
C GLY A 431 -12.95 5.24 4.10
N ALA A 432 -12.19 4.74 5.08
CA ALA A 432 -10.92 5.30 5.51
C ALA A 432 -9.78 4.26 5.49
N ILE A 433 -9.92 3.13 6.19
CA ILE A 433 -8.88 2.09 6.21
C ILE A 433 -8.91 1.35 4.88
N CYS A 434 -7.79 1.32 4.17
CA CYS A 434 -7.62 0.47 2.99
C CYS A 434 -7.30 -0.95 3.44
N GLU A 435 -8.03 -1.95 2.96
CA GLU A 435 -7.87 -3.36 3.38
C GLU A 435 -7.24 -4.22 2.29
N SER A 436 -7.56 -3.95 1.03
CA SER A 436 -7.07 -4.74 -0.10
C SER A 436 -7.20 -3.93 -1.39
N PHE A 437 -6.20 -4.02 -2.25
CA PHE A 437 -6.29 -3.50 -3.61
C PHE A 437 -5.49 -4.39 -4.58
N PRO A 438 -6.11 -5.47 -5.10
CA PRO A 438 -5.42 -6.42 -5.95
C PRO A 438 -5.08 -5.81 -7.32
N LEU A 439 -3.80 -5.82 -7.65
CA LEU A 439 -3.25 -5.36 -8.91
C LEU A 439 -2.49 -6.49 -9.61
N ARG A 440 -2.19 -6.28 -10.89
CA ARG A 440 -1.34 -7.15 -11.69
C ARG A 440 -0.42 -6.33 -12.60
N PHE A 441 0.66 -6.95 -13.03
CA PHE A 441 1.59 -6.37 -13.98
C PHE A 441 2.23 -7.46 -14.84
N GLN A 442 2.83 -7.07 -15.96
CA GLN A 442 3.53 -7.95 -16.90
C GLN A 442 4.92 -8.30 -16.36
N ARG A 443 4.97 -9.23 -15.40
CA ARG A 443 6.21 -9.65 -14.74
C ARG A 443 7.27 -10.15 -15.72
N ASP A 444 6.84 -10.84 -16.77
CA ASP A 444 7.65 -11.31 -17.90
C ASP A 444 8.42 -10.18 -18.61
N ARG A 445 7.97 -8.92 -18.47
CA ARG A 445 8.67 -7.73 -18.98
C ARG A 445 9.56 -7.04 -17.95
N LEU A 446 9.48 -7.41 -16.68
CA LEU A 446 10.31 -6.86 -15.58
C LEU A 446 11.55 -7.73 -15.35
N LEU A 447 11.40 -9.05 -15.41
CA LEU A 447 12.50 -10.00 -15.41
C LEU A 447 12.77 -10.35 -16.86
N ASN A 448 13.93 -9.95 -17.38
CA ASN A 448 14.33 -10.42 -18.70
C ASN A 448 14.50 -11.94 -18.61
N GLN A 449 15.25 -12.42 -17.63
CA GLN A 449 15.61 -13.85 -17.53
C GLN A 449 14.54 -14.70 -16.83
N GLN A 450 14.11 -15.78 -17.47
CA GLN A 450 13.21 -16.79 -16.95
C GLN A 450 13.84 -18.20 -17.02
N PRO A 451 13.73 -19.02 -15.96
CA PRO A 451 14.11 -20.43 -16.04
C PRO A 451 12.98 -21.27 -16.66
N LEU A 452 13.36 -22.26 -17.45
CA LEU A 452 12.49 -23.35 -17.90
C LEU A 452 13.19 -24.67 -17.61
N PHE A 453 12.52 -25.52 -16.81
CA PHE A 453 13.04 -26.78 -16.31
C PHE A 453 12.09 -27.92 -16.68
N VAL A 454 12.21 -28.42 -17.90
CA VAL A 454 11.33 -29.47 -18.43
C VAL A 454 11.93 -30.83 -18.10
N VAL A 455 11.14 -31.72 -17.49
CA VAL A 455 11.55 -33.09 -17.18
C VAL A 455 10.50 -34.06 -17.74
N LEU A 456 10.85 -34.74 -18.84
CA LEU A 456 9.96 -35.59 -19.63
C LEU A 456 10.28 -37.08 -19.38
N PRO A 457 9.28 -37.92 -19.06
CA PRO A 457 9.50 -39.35 -18.89
C PRO A 457 9.82 -40.04 -20.22
N ILE A 458 10.76 -40.99 -20.18
CA ILE A 458 11.12 -41.81 -21.32
C ILE A 458 10.18 -43.01 -21.39
N LYS A 459 9.57 -43.23 -22.55
CA LYS A 459 8.63 -44.33 -22.75
C LYS A 459 9.34 -45.70 -22.74
N ALA A 460 8.62 -46.75 -22.39
CA ALA A 460 9.15 -48.11 -22.48
C ALA A 460 9.48 -48.52 -23.95
N PRO A 461 10.54 -49.32 -24.18
CA PRO A 461 11.54 -49.79 -23.22
C PRO A 461 12.58 -48.70 -22.85
N VAL A 462 12.63 -48.34 -21.56
CA VAL A 462 13.32 -47.12 -21.07
C VAL A 462 14.81 -47.12 -21.41
N ARG A 463 15.55 -48.18 -21.07
CA ARG A 463 17.00 -48.25 -21.27
C ARG A 463 17.41 -48.11 -22.74
N GLU A 464 16.67 -48.73 -23.64
CA GLU A 464 16.94 -48.68 -25.08
C GLU A 464 16.61 -47.31 -25.66
N ASN A 465 15.49 -46.73 -25.24
CA ASN A 465 15.05 -45.41 -25.67
C ASN A 465 15.96 -44.30 -25.11
N ALA A 466 16.45 -44.43 -23.87
CA ALA A 466 17.47 -43.56 -23.29
C ALA A 466 18.75 -43.54 -24.14
N GLN A 467 19.22 -44.72 -24.59
CA GLN A 467 20.40 -44.81 -25.46
C GLN A 467 20.16 -44.15 -26.82
N LYS A 468 18.97 -44.33 -27.40
CA LYS A 468 18.59 -43.66 -28.66
C LYS A 468 18.52 -42.14 -28.50
N LEU A 469 17.92 -41.66 -27.40
CA LEU A 469 17.86 -40.23 -27.07
C LEU A 469 19.26 -39.63 -26.88
N LYS A 470 20.19 -40.32 -26.21
CA LYS A 470 21.60 -39.87 -26.10
C LYS A 470 22.24 -39.65 -27.47
N VAL A 471 22.08 -40.62 -28.38
CA VAL A 471 22.63 -40.54 -29.74
C VAL A 471 21.97 -39.41 -30.52
N LEU A 472 20.63 -39.33 -30.46
CA LEU A 472 19.84 -38.32 -31.16
C LEU A 472 20.16 -36.90 -30.69
N THR A 473 20.21 -36.67 -29.38
CA THR A 473 20.53 -35.36 -28.79
C THR A 473 21.96 -34.95 -29.12
N ARG A 474 22.92 -35.88 -29.10
CA ARG A 474 24.30 -35.57 -29.50
C ARG A 474 24.41 -35.21 -30.98
N ALA A 475 23.71 -35.93 -31.85
CA ALA A 475 23.69 -35.65 -33.29
C ALA A 475 22.94 -34.35 -33.62
N GLY A 476 21.88 -34.04 -32.86
CA GLY A 476 21.05 -32.86 -33.04
C GLY A 476 21.59 -31.59 -32.39
N ALA A 477 22.61 -31.68 -31.52
CA ALA A 477 23.16 -30.55 -30.80
C ALA A 477 23.52 -29.33 -31.70
N PRO A 478 24.16 -29.49 -32.88
CA PRO A 478 24.46 -28.34 -33.75
C PRO A 478 23.22 -27.64 -34.32
N VAL A 479 22.12 -28.38 -34.54
CA VAL A 479 20.85 -27.82 -35.04
C VAL A 479 20.17 -27.00 -33.94
N VAL A 480 20.16 -27.55 -32.72
CA VAL A 480 19.62 -26.85 -31.55
C VAL A 480 20.46 -25.62 -31.24
N GLU A 481 21.79 -25.73 -31.22
CA GLU A 481 22.70 -24.60 -30.98
C GLU A 481 22.46 -23.44 -31.94
N ARG A 482 22.29 -23.73 -33.24
CA ARG A 482 21.95 -22.71 -34.24
C ARG A 482 20.60 -22.05 -33.96
N ALA A 483 19.58 -22.84 -33.63
CA ALA A 483 18.26 -22.29 -33.29
C ALA A 483 18.31 -21.41 -32.03
N LEU A 484 19.11 -21.79 -31.02
CA LEU A 484 19.32 -20.99 -29.81
C LEU A 484 20.06 -19.67 -30.11
N GLN A 485 21.07 -19.71 -30.99
CA GLN A 485 21.81 -18.52 -31.44
C GLN A 485 20.91 -17.56 -32.24
N ASP A 486 20.12 -18.10 -33.17
CA ASP A 486 19.20 -17.31 -34.01
C ASP A 486 18.08 -16.64 -33.20
N ALA A 487 17.66 -17.26 -32.09
CA ALA A 487 16.59 -16.73 -31.25
C ALA A 487 17.00 -15.46 -30.47
N GLN A 488 18.30 -15.26 -30.22
CA GLN A 488 18.88 -14.10 -29.52
C GLN A 488 18.23 -13.74 -28.17
N ASN A 489 17.57 -14.72 -27.55
CA ASN A 489 16.87 -14.58 -26.28
C ASN A 489 17.16 -15.76 -25.36
N VAL A 490 18.22 -16.55 -25.60
CA VAL A 490 18.61 -17.67 -24.71
C VAL A 490 19.97 -17.40 -24.10
N HIS A 491 20.03 -17.35 -22.77
CA HIS A 491 21.29 -17.19 -22.03
C HIS A 491 22.10 -18.48 -22.07
N PHE A 492 21.42 -19.60 -21.79
CA PHE A 492 21.99 -20.94 -21.90
C PHE A 492 20.89 -21.98 -22.01
N ALA A 493 21.22 -23.12 -22.61
CA ALA A 493 20.38 -24.31 -22.61
C ALA A 493 21.25 -25.56 -22.55
N TRP A 494 20.81 -26.57 -21.80
CA TRP A 494 21.43 -27.89 -21.82
C TRP A 494 20.39 -28.99 -21.68
N PHE A 495 20.75 -30.15 -22.22
CA PHE A 495 19.94 -31.36 -22.22
C PHE A 495 20.70 -32.46 -21.50
N GLY A 496 19.99 -33.25 -20.70
CA GLY A 496 20.59 -34.36 -19.96
C GLY A 496 19.59 -35.45 -19.69
N LEU A 497 20.08 -36.68 -19.49
CA LEU A 497 19.26 -37.72 -18.89
C LEU A 497 19.39 -37.64 -17.37
N VAL A 498 18.26 -37.66 -16.67
CA VAL A 498 18.19 -37.56 -15.21
C VAL A 498 17.44 -38.75 -14.62
N GLU A 499 17.41 -38.85 -13.29
CA GLU A 499 16.70 -39.90 -12.54
C GLU A 499 17.09 -41.31 -13.00
N ASN A 500 18.39 -41.62 -12.96
CA ASN A 500 18.94 -42.90 -13.44
C ASN A 500 18.58 -43.21 -14.90
N GLU A 501 18.60 -42.19 -15.75
CA GLU A 501 18.33 -42.28 -17.19
C GLU A 501 16.89 -42.71 -17.54
N THR A 502 15.94 -42.38 -16.66
CA THR A 502 14.51 -42.63 -16.89
C THR A 502 13.79 -41.41 -17.47
N HIS A 503 14.41 -40.22 -17.41
CA HIS A 503 13.83 -38.97 -17.89
C HIS A 503 14.82 -38.20 -18.76
N LEU A 504 14.29 -37.51 -19.77
CA LEU A 504 15.00 -36.46 -20.50
C LEU A 504 14.69 -35.12 -19.86
N ALA A 505 15.72 -34.40 -19.44
CA ALA A 505 15.61 -33.06 -18.91
C ALA A 505 16.16 -32.02 -19.90
N MET A 506 15.44 -30.91 -20.02
CA MET A 506 15.86 -29.71 -20.72
C MET A 506 15.82 -28.55 -19.74
N TYR A 507 16.97 -27.90 -19.55
CA TYR A 507 17.12 -26.74 -18.70
C TYR A 507 17.55 -25.57 -19.55
N THR A 508 16.86 -24.45 -19.41
CA THR A 508 17.21 -23.23 -20.14
C THR A 508 16.88 -22.00 -19.32
N VAL A 509 17.66 -20.95 -19.54
CA VAL A 509 17.34 -19.59 -19.10
C VAL A 509 17.23 -18.72 -20.33
N TYR A 510 16.11 -18.03 -20.47
CA TYR A 510 15.74 -17.29 -21.67
C TYR A 510 15.10 -15.96 -21.32
N ASP A 511 15.04 -15.06 -22.31
CA ASP A 511 14.39 -13.78 -22.20
C ASP A 511 12.96 -13.80 -22.74
N GLY A 512 12.06 -13.11 -22.03
CA GLY A 512 10.71 -12.80 -22.49
C GLY A 512 9.65 -13.82 -22.07
N ASP A 513 8.56 -13.88 -22.85
CA ASP A 513 7.38 -14.67 -22.54
C ASP A 513 7.56 -16.17 -22.82
N PHE A 514 6.99 -17.01 -21.96
CA PHE A 514 7.08 -18.47 -22.03
C PHE A 514 6.45 -19.03 -23.32
N ASP A 515 5.25 -18.58 -23.69
CA ASP A 515 4.55 -19.12 -24.86
C ASP A 515 5.28 -18.74 -26.13
N ALA A 516 5.66 -17.46 -26.26
CA ALA A 516 6.45 -17.00 -27.40
C ALA A 516 7.78 -17.75 -27.53
N TYR A 517 8.47 -17.99 -26.42
CA TYR A 517 9.71 -18.76 -26.39
C TYR A 517 9.50 -20.19 -26.87
N VAL A 518 8.57 -20.94 -26.25
CA VAL A 518 8.37 -22.36 -26.56
C VAL A 518 7.86 -22.54 -27.99
N GLU A 519 6.96 -21.68 -28.47
CA GLU A 519 6.46 -21.72 -29.85
C GLU A 519 7.56 -21.46 -30.88
N HIS A 520 8.50 -20.56 -30.60
CA HIS A 520 9.63 -20.32 -31.49
C HIS A 520 10.40 -21.62 -31.77
N PHE A 521 10.70 -22.39 -30.72
CA PHE A 521 11.43 -23.65 -30.86
C PHE A 521 10.58 -24.76 -31.49
N ALA A 522 9.27 -24.80 -31.23
CA ALA A 522 8.34 -25.71 -31.90
C ALA A 522 8.38 -25.55 -33.43
N LEU A 523 8.54 -24.31 -33.92
CA LEU A 523 8.58 -24.00 -35.34
C LEU A 523 9.96 -24.21 -35.98
N LYS A 524 11.04 -24.09 -35.20
CA LYS A 524 12.42 -24.03 -35.70
C LYS A 524 13.22 -25.31 -35.53
N VAL A 525 12.84 -26.18 -34.58
CA VAL A 525 13.64 -27.35 -34.21
C VAL A 525 12.90 -28.64 -34.59
N PRO A 526 13.14 -29.18 -35.81
CA PRO A 526 12.51 -30.43 -36.26
C PRO A 526 12.98 -31.67 -35.48
N LEU A 527 14.05 -31.55 -34.68
CA LEU A 527 14.56 -32.62 -33.82
C LEU A 527 13.53 -33.10 -32.80
N PHE A 528 12.62 -32.22 -32.36
CA PHE A 528 11.61 -32.58 -31.38
C PHE A 528 10.68 -33.69 -31.89
N ASP A 529 10.33 -33.70 -33.19
CA ASP A 529 9.49 -34.76 -33.77
C ASP A 529 10.11 -36.14 -33.56
N GLU A 530 11.44 -36.24 -33.67
CA GLU A 530 12.18 -37.48 -33.46
C GLU A 530 12.39 -37.80 -31.97
N GLN A 531 12.64 -36.79 -31.13
CA GLN A 531 12.80 -36.99 -29.69
C GLN A 531 11.51 -37.48 -29.02
N PHE A 532 10.37 -36.88 -29.37
CA PHE A 532 9.07 -37.25 -28.82
C PHE A 532 8.60 -38.65 -29.23
N ARG A 533 9.23 -39.29 -30.22
CA ARG A 533 9.05 -40.73 -30.45
C ARG A 533 9.55 -41.59 -29.31
N TYR A 534 10.33 -41.08 -28.36
CA TYR A 534 10.88 -41.86 -27.25
C TYR A 534 10.41 -41.35 -25.88
N LEU A 535 9.54 -40.35 -25.86
CA LEU A 535 9.03 -39.71 -24.65
C LEU A 535 7.54 -40.01 -24.50
N GLU A 536 7.05 -39.95 -23.26
CA GLU A 536 5.62 -40.04 -22.98
C GLU A 536 4.89 -38.75 -23.36
N ASP A 537 3.56 -38.85 -23.54
CA ASP A 537 2.67 -37.71 -23.82
C ASP A 537 3.13 -36.81 -24.98
N ALA A 538 3.59 -37.46 -26.06
CA ALA A 538 4.03 -36.75 -27.25
C ALA A 538 2.89 -35.90 -27.86
N PRO A 539 3.16 -34.62 -28.18
CA PRO A 539 2.20 -33.79 -28.91
C PRO A 539 2.02 -34.32 -30.35
N PRO A 540 0.95 -33.91 -31.05
CA PRO A 540 0.74 -34.27 -32.45
C PRO A 540 1.94 -33.85 -33.32
N THR A 541 2.38 -34.76 -34.20
CA THR A 541 3.51 -34.51 -35.11
C THR A 541 3.01 -34.32 -36.54
N PRO A 542 3.69 -33.48 -37.36
CA PRO A 542 4.89 -32.71 -37.02
C PRO A 542 4.57 -31.50 -36.14
N ILE A 543 5.36 -31.31 -35.08
CA ILE A 543 5.15 -30.32 -34.01
C ILE A 543 5.00 -28.90 -34.55
N ARG A 544 5.71 -28.55 -35.63
CA ARG A 544 5.60 -27.24 -36.29
C ARG A 544 4.18 -26.90 -36.80
N LEU A 545 3.32 -27.90 -36.98
CA LEU A 545 1.90 -27.72 -37.37
C LEU A 545 0.96 -27.69 -36.14
N HIS A 546 1.47 -28.03 -34.96
CA HIS A 546 0.75 -28.12 -33.68
C HIS A 546 1.52 -27.42 -32.54
N PRO A 547 1.92 -26.14 -32.71
CA PRO A 547 2.79 -25.47 -31.74
C PRO A 547 2.12 -25.25 -30.38
N LYS A 548 0.80 -25.08 -30.33
CA LYS A 548 0.07 -24.85 -29.07
C LYS A 548 0.02 -26.13 -28.22
N GLU A 549 -0.24 -27.26 -28.84
CA GLU A 549 -0.24 -28.56 -28.17
C GLU A 549 1.15 -28.92 -27.64
N PHE A 550 2.22 -28.52 -28.36
CA PHE A 550 3.58 -28.63 -27.86
C PHE A 550 3.83 -27.74 -26.64
N VAL A 551 3.39 -26.49 -26.66
CA VAL A 551 3.47 -25.58 -25.49
C VAL A 551 2.77 -26.16 -24.28
N ASP A 552 1.58 -26.73 -24.46
CA ASP A 552 0.82 -27.35 -23.37
C ASP A 552 1.57 -28.53 -22.74
N VAL A 553 2.20 -29.38 -23.57
CA VAL A 553 3.06 -30.48 -23.08
C VAL A 553 4.26 -29.93 -22.31
N ILE A 554 4.96 -28.93 -22.87
CA ILE A 554 6.12 -28.34 -22.20
C ILE A 554 5.73 -27.69 -20.87
N ARG A 555 4.58 -26.99 -20.83
CA ARG A 555 4.04 -26.39 -19.61
C ARG A 555 3.69 -27.44 -18.56
N LYS A 556 3.06 -28.55 -18.97
CA LYS A 556 2.72 -29.68 -18.09
C LYS A 556 3.94 -30.28 -17.39
N TYR A 557 5.07 -30.37 -18.10
CA TYR A 557 6.31 -30.97 -17.59
C TYR A 557 7.35 -29.97 -17.10
N ASN A 558 7.04 -28.67 -17.13
CA ASN A 558 7.88 -27.63 -16.54
C ASN A 558 7.82 -27.71 -15.00
N ARG A 559 8.98 -27.76 -14.34
CA ARG A 559 9.11 -27.81 -12.89
C ARG A 559 9.43 -26.42 -12.36
N GLU A 560 8.75 -26.02 -11.30
CA GLU A 560 9.09 -24.78 -10.61
C GLU A 560 10.42 -24.94 -9.84
N PRO A 561 11.25 -23.87 -9.76
CA PRO A 561 12.40 -23.85 -8.86
C PRO A 561 11.97 -24.12 -7.42
N VAL A 562 12.86 -24.69 -6.61
CA VAL A 562 12.59 -24.94 -5.18
C VAL A 562 12.23 -23.63 -4.49
N GLY A 563 11.06 -23.59 -3.84
CA GLY A 563 10.54 -22.39 -3.18
C GLY A 563 10.27 -21.21 -4.13
N GLY A 564 10.15 -21.45 -5.44
CA GLY A 564 10.02 -20.40 -6.46
C GLY A 564 11.27 -19.53 -6.61
N TYR A 565 12.41 -19.96 -6.06
CA TYR A 565 13.63 -19.16 -6.07
C TYR A 565 14.54 -19.51 -7.25
N PHE A 566 14.72 -18.54 -8.15
CA PHE A 566 15.73 -18.55 -9.19
C PHE A 566 16.65 -17.34 -9.00
N TYR A 567 17.93 -17.60 -8.79
CA TYR A 567 18.94 -16.56 -8.67
C TYR A 567 19.57 -16.29 -10.04
N SER A 568 19.61 -15.03 -10.43
CA SER A 568 20.47 -14.51 -11.49
C SER A 568 21.19 -13.29 -10.92
N ALA A 569 22.50 -13.18 -11.17
CA ALA A 569 23.27 -12.01 -10.77
C ALA A 569 22.87 -10.76 -11.58
N TYR A 570 22.31 -10.95 -12.78
CA TYR A 570 21.95 -9.89 -13.71
C TYR A 570 20.54 -10.09 -14.30
N PRO A 571 19.48 -10.18 -13.47
CA PRO A 571 18.14 -10.61 -13.92
C PRO A 571 17.46 -9.64 -14.90
N ARG A 572 17.99 -8.42 -15.01
CA ARG A 572 17.53 -7.35 -15.91
C ARG A 572 18.35 -7.22 -17.18
N VAL A 573 19.43 -8.00 -17.34
CA VAL A 573 20.27 -7.95 -18.54
C VAL A 573 19.81 -9.06 -19.48
N GLY A 574 19.31 -8.68 -20.66
CA GLY A 574 18.92 -9.61 -21.70
C GLY A 574 20.08 -9.96 -22.63
N VAL A 575 19.97 -11.07 -23.35
CA VAL A 575 20.94 -11.57 -24.35
C VAL A 575 21.22 -10.52 -25.41
N ALA A 576 20.19 -9.85 -25.92
CA ALA A 576 20.36 -8.78 -26.90
C ALA A 576 21.20 -7.59 -26.40
N SER A 577 21.24 -7.34 -25.08
CA SER A 577 22.12 -6.33 -24.48
C SER A 577 23.55 -6.85 -24.36
N ILE A 578 23.73 -8.08 -23.90
CA ILE A 578 25.04 -8.76 -23.81
C ILE A 578 25.71 -8.80 -25.18
N LEU A 579 24.97 -9.20 -26.22
CA LEU A 579 25.48 -9.29 -27.59
C LEU A 579 25.85 -7.93 -28.17
N ARG A 580 25.17 -6.85 -27.78
CA ARG A 580 25.52 -5.48 -28.21
C ARG A 580 26.81 -5.00 -27.56
N GLU A 581 26.97 -5.18 -26.26
CA GLU A 581 28.20 -4.77 -25.54
C GLU A 581 29.41 -5.61 -25.95
N GLY A 582 29.21 -6.90 -26.27
CA GLY A 582 30.27 -7.77 -26.77
C GLY A 582 30.78 -7.44 -28.18
N LEU A 583 30.04 -6.63 -28.96
CA LEU A 583 30.46 -6.18 -30.30
C LEU A 583 31.29 -4.87 -30.25
N ASP A 584 31.30 -4.17 -29.10
CA ASP A 584 32.04 -2.92 -28.89
C ASP A 584 33.39 -3.12 -28.15
N THR A 585 33.79 -4.38 -27.91
CA THR A 585 35.11 -4.71 -27.35
C THR A 585 35.99 -5.27 -28.48
N PRO A 586 37.13 -4.64 -28.83
CA PRO A 586 37.97 -5.02 -29.97
C PRO A 586 38.63 -6.40 -29.86
#